data_AF-A0A9N8LJE7-F1
#
_entry.id   AF-A0A9N8LJE7-F1
#
_cell.length_a   1.000
_cell.length_b   1.000
_cell.length_c   1.000
_cell.angle_alpha   90.00
_cell.angle_beta   90.00
_cell.angle_gamma   90.00
#
_symmetry.space_group_name_H-M   'P 1'
#
loop_
_entity.id
_entity.type
_entity.pdbx_description
1 polymer ?
#
loop_
_entity_poly.entity_id
_entity_poly.type
_entity_poly.pdbx_seq_one_letter_code
_entity_poly.pdbx_strand_id
1 'polypeptide(L)'
;MQYGKRPYGVGFLIIGVDGAGPHLFEFSPTGNCLEYVAMALGARSASAKTYLERNFEKFPEASLDDLLLHGLTALRDTLPQSKELDLDAISVSLVGPGADADLNTAAARSGEKFRIIEGDELKPYFDRIPTRVTAGSAAAAAAAATETSTEATESADPGTGDMQE
;
A
#
# COMPACT_ATOMS: atom_id res chain seq x y z
N MET A 1 -0.33 17.26 -43.26
CA MET A 1 -0.71 17.82 -41.95
C MET A 1 -1.76 16.90 -41.35
N GLN A 2 -1.37 15.99 -40.45
CA GLN A 2 -2.30 15.02 -39.86
C GLN A 2 -3.27 15.78 -38.95
N TYR A 3 -4.50 15.92 -39.43
CA TYR A 3 -5.64 16.51 -38.74
C TYR A 3 -5.83 15.82 -37.38
N GLY A 4 -6.01 16.64 -36.34
CA GLY A 4 -5.89 16.29 -34.93
C GLY A 4 -6.78 15.11 -34.52
N LYS A 5 -6.15 13.95 -34.29
CA LYS A 5 -6.78 12.87 -33.56
C LYS A 5 -6.76 13.22 -32.08
N ARG A 6 -7.90 13.02 -31.40
CA ARG A 6 -7.97 13.20 -29.94
C ARG A 6 -7.00 12.19 -29.30
N PRO A 7 -6.13 12.63 -28.38
CA PRO A 7 -5.27 11.70 -27.67
C PRO A 7 -6.13 10.70 -26.90
N TYR A 8 -5.62 9.49 -26.73
CA TYR A 8 -6.31 8.48 -25.92
C TYR A 8 -6.38 8.99 -24.48
N GLY A 9 -7.60 9.19 -23.95
CA GLY A 9 -7.83 9.65 -22.58
C GLY A 9 -7.69 8.55 -21.54
N VAL A 10 -6.74 7.63 -21.73
CA VAL A 10 -6.51 6.48 -20.87
C VAL A 10 -5.07 6.51 -20.38
N GLY A 11 -4.88 6.20 -19.10
CA GLY A 11 -3.56 5.92 -18.53
C GLY A 11 -3.36 4.42 -18.41
N PHE A 12 -2.14 3.95 -18.64
CA PHE A 12 -1.79 2.55 -18.43
C PHE A 12 -0.85 2.41 -17.24
N LEU A 13 -1.04 1.32 -16.51
CA LEU A 13 -0.07 0.82 -15.56
C LEU A 13 0.43 -0.51 -16.10
N ILE A 14 1.72 -0.58 -16.43
CA ILE A 14 2.33 -1.76 -17.04
C ILE A 14 3.25 -2.38 -16.01
N ILE A 15 2.98 -3.63 -15.66
CA ILE A 15 3.85 -4.46 -14.82
C ILE A 15 4.57 -5.47 -15.72
N GLY A 16 5.85 -5.71 -15.45
CA GLY A 16 6.64 -6.70 -16.15
C GLY A 16 7.81 -7.15 -15.30
N VAL A 17 8.38 -8.30 -15.64
CA VAL A 17 9.64 -8.77 -15.07
C VAL A 17 10.58 -9.00 -16.23
N ASP A 18 11.82 -8.55 -16.09
CA ASP A 18 12.91 -8.84 -17.01
C ASP A 18 14.14 -9.35 -16.23
N GLY A 19 15.29 -9.47 -16.91
CA GLY A 19 16.53 -9.92 -16.30
C GLY A 19 17.15 -8.96 -15.27
N ALA A 20 16.72 -7.68 -15.22
CA ALA A 20 17.11 -6.70 -14.23
C ALA A 20 16.16 -6.68 -13.02
N GLY A 21 14.92 -7.12 -13.19
CA GLY A 21 13.98 -7.36 -12.09
C GLY A 21 12.53 -7.04 -12.43
N PRO A 22 11.68 -6.83 -11.42
CA PRO A 22 10.31 -6.36 -11.61
C PRO A 22 10.29 -4.87 -11.93
N HIS A 23 9.56 -4.48 -12.97
CA HIS A 23 9.40 -3.11 -13.43
C HIS A 23 7.93 -2.69 -13.47
N LEU A 24 7.67 -1.44 -13.09
CA LEU A 24 6.35 -0.84 -13.10
C LEU A 24 6.40 0.52 -13.81
N PHE A 25 5.68 0.62 -14.93
CA PHE A 25 5.62 1.82 -15.75
C PHE A 25 4.23 2.45 -15.75
N GLU A 26 4.17 3.75 -15.52
CA GLU A 26 3.00 4.58 -15.79
C GLU A 26 3.12 5.20 -17.18
N PHE A 27 2.09 5.02 -18.00
CA PHE A 27 1.92 5.74 -19.25
C PHE A 27 0.82 6.77 -19.11
N SER A 28 1.19 8.05 -19.20
CA SER A 28 0.23 9.15 -19.21
C SER A 28 -0.22 9.46 -20.65
N PRO A 29 -1.43 10.01 -20.83
CA PRO A 29 -1.95 10.39 -22.15
C PRO A 29 -1.17 11.55 -22.80
N THR A 30 -0.24 12.18 -22.07
CA THR A 30 0.66 13.22 -22.59
C THR A 30 1.91 12.63 -23.26
N GLY A 31 2.07 11.31 -23.23
CA GLY A 31 3.24 10.61 -23.77
C GLY A 31 4.41 10.51 -22.79
N ASN A 32 4.17 10.75 -21.48
CA ASN A 32 5.19 10.52 -20.47
C ASN A 32 5.15 9.05 -20.04
N CYS A 33 6.32 8.44 -20.00
CA CYS A 33 6.52 7.08 -19.50
C CYS A 33 7.48 7.18 -18.32
N LEU A 34 7.00 6.86 -17.12
CA LEU A 34 7.77 6.99 -15.89
C LEU A 34 7.79 5.64 -15.17
N GLU A 35 8.96 5.27 -14.67
CA GLU A 35 9.16 4.07 -13.86
C GLU A 35 8.93 4.39 -12.38
N TYR A 36 8.21 3.52 -11.69
CA TYR A 36 7.85 3.70 -10.28
C TYR A 36 8.09 2.41 -9.49
N VAL A 37 8.37 2.54 -8.20
CA VAL A 37 8.35 1.39 -7.27
C VAL A 37 6.92 1.00 -6.92
N ALA A 38 6.06 2.00 -6.73
CA ALA A 38 4.63 1.82 -6.49
C ALA A 38 3.86 3.03 -7.00
N MET A 39 2.71 2.79 -7.62
CA MET A 39 1.87 3.84 -8.18
C MET A 39 0.39 3.48 -8.03
N ALA A 40 -0.45 4.51 -7.83
CA ALA A 40 -1.90 4.38 -7.83
C ALA A 40 -2.51 5.37 -8.84
N LEU A 41 -3.44 4.88 -9.66
CA LEU A 41 -4.15 5.67 -10.67
C LEU A 41 -5.67 5.63 -10.42
N GLY A 42 -6.39 6.59 -10.99
CA GLY A 42 -7.85 6.63 -10.92
C GLY A 42 -8.42 7.49 -9.79
N ALA A 43 -9.66 7.20 -9.40
CA ALA A 43 -10.41 8.03 -8.45
C ALA A 43 -9.84 7.92 -7.05
N ARG A 44 -9.63 9.07 -6.39
CA ARG A 44 -9.11 9.15 -5.01
C ARG A 44 -7.75 8.44 -4.83
N SER A 45 -6.97 8.30 -5.91
CA SER A 45 -5.64 7.69 -5.87
C SER A 45 -4.64 8.45 -4.97
N ALA A 46 -4.91 9.71 -4.63
CA ALA A 46 -4.09 10.49 -3.71
C ALA A 46 -3.94 9.81 -2.32
N SER A 47 -5.00 9.22 -1.77
CA SER A 47 -4.90 8.54 -0.46
C SER A 47 -4.08 7.25 -0.55
N ALA A 48 -4.27 6.47 -1.62
CA ALA A 48 -3.43 5.30 -1.90
C ALA A 48 -1.96 5.67 -2.08
N LYS A 49 -1.65 6.75 -2.82
CA LYS A 49 -0.28 7.25 -2.98
C LYS A 49 0.36 7.57 -1.64
N THR A 50 -0.33 8.27 -0.75
CA THR A 50 0.19 8.56 0.60
C THR A 50 0.47 7.29 1.41
N TYR A 51 -0.35 6.24 1.28
CA TYR A 51 -0.06 4.96 1.92
C TYR A 51 1.19 4.29 1.33
N LEU A 52 1.31 4.28 -0.01
CA LEU A 52 2.44 3.69 -0.72
C LEU A 52 3.75 4.44 -0.40
N GLU A 53 3.74 5.77 -0.39
CA GLU A 53 4.87 6.63 -0.02
C GLU A 53 5.40 6.37 1.40
N ARG A 54 4.55 5.86 2.31
CA ARG A 54 4.97 5.52 3.69
C ARG A 54 5.55 4.12 3.82
N ASN A 55 5.28 3.23 2.87
CA ASN A 55 5.61 1.82 2.99
C ASN A 55 6.50 1.28 1.85
N PHE A 56 6.81 2.09 0.83
CA PHE A 56 7.55 1.65 -0.35
C PHE A 56 8.92 1.04 -0.03
N GLU A 57 9.60 1.51 1.02
CA GLU A 57 10.89 0.98 1.45
C GLU A 57 10.83 -0.48 1.91
N LYS A 58 9.64 -0.96 2.30
CA LYS A 58 9.42 -2.34 2.79
C LYS A 58 9.14 -3.31 1.65
N PHE A 59 8.77 -2.83 0.46
CA PHE A 59 8.35 -3.68 -0.66
C PHE A 59 9.46 -4.58 -1.22
N PRO A 60 10.73 -4.16 -1.30
CA PRO A 60 11.80 -5.02 -1.80
C PRO A 60 12.03 -6.28 -0.95
N GLU A 61 11.76 -6.23 0.36
CA GLU A 61 11.92 -7.35 1.28
C GLU A 61 10.61 -8.06 1.61
N ALA A 62 9.47 -7.55 1.10
CA ALA A 62 8.16 -8.11 1.39
C ALA A 62 7.93 -9.44 0.65
N SER A 63 7.23 -10.36 1.32
CA SER A 63 6.72 -11.56 0.65
C SER A 63 5.59 -11.21 -0.31
N LEU A 64 5.28 -12.09 -1.27
CA LEU A 64 4.14 -11.91 -2.19
C LEU A 64 2.83 -11.62 -1.44
N ASP A 65 2.59 -12.36 -0.37
CA ASP A 65 1.40 -12.21 0.48
C ASP A 65 1.36 -10.83 1.16
N ASP A 66 2.49 -10.34 1.65
CA ASP A 66 2.58 -9.03 2.29
C ASP A 66 2.43 -7.90 1.26
N LEU A 67 2.95 -8.10 0.04
CA LEU A 67 2.77 -7.15 -1.06
C LEU A 67 1.29 -7.02 -1.46
N LEU A 68 0.58 -8.16 -1.54
CA LEU A 68 -0.86 -8.19 -1.77
C LEU A 68 -1.62 -7.46 -0.65
N LEU A 69 -1.22 -7.69 0.61
CA LEU A 69 -1.80 -7.03 1.76
C LEU A 69 -1.62 -5.50 1.71
N HIS A 70 -0.44 -5.02 1.33
CA HIS A 70 -0.16 -3.60 1.15
C HIS A 70 -1.02 -2.99 0.03
N GLY A 71 -1.17 -3.69 -1.10
CA GLY A 71 -2.02 -3.25 -2.21
C GLY A 71 -3.50 -3.14 -1.81
N LEU A 72 -4.04 -4.16 -1.15
CA LEU A 72 -5.43 -4.16 -0.67
C LEU A 72 -5.67 -3.08 0.41
N THR A 73 -4.69 -2.87 1.30
CA THR A 73 -4.77 -1.82 2.32
C THR A 73 -4.78 -0.43 1.67
N ALA A 74 -3.92 -0.19 0.67
CA ALA A 74 -3.89 1.07 -0.08
C ALA A 74 -5.22 1.31 -0.81
N LEU A 75 -5.80 0.26 -1.42
CA LEU A 75 -7.07 0.34 -2.12
C LEU A 75 -8.22 0.67 -1.17
N ARG A 76 -8.23 0.08 0.04
CA ARG A 76 -9.23 0.38 1.07
C ARG A 76 -9.24 1.86 1.44
N ASP A 77 -8.08 2.48 1.53
CA ASP A 77 -7.96 3.89 1.93
C ASP A 77 -8.48 4.84 0.83
N THR A 78 -8.70 4.35 -0.39
CA THR A 78 -9.42 5.09 -1.43
C THR A 78 -10.94 5.06 -1.26
N LEU A 79 -11.49 4.17 -0.43
CA LEU A 79 -12.93 4.06 -0.20
C LEU A 79 -13.42 5.02 0.89
N PRO A 80 -14.66 5.55 0.76
CA PRO A 80 -15.33 6.28 1.83
C PRO A 80 -15.37 5.49 3.13
N GLN A 81 -15.38 6.18 4.28
CA GLN A 81 -15.40 5.52 5.60
C GLN A 81 -16.61 4.61 5.83
N SER A 82 -17.70 4.86 5.13
CA SER A 82 -18.94 4.07 5.22
C SER A 82 -18.95 2.83 4.33
N LYS A 83 -17.92 2.62 3.50
CA LYS A 83 -17.88 1.52 2.53
C LYS A 83 -16.68 0.60 2.80
N GLU A 84 -16.96 -0.70 2.87
CA GLU A 84 -15.95 -1.75 2.96
C GLU A 84 -15.55 -2.24 1.55
N LEU A 85 -14.44 -2.99 1.48
CA LEU A 85 -13.98 -3.58 0.23
C LEU A 85 -14.89 -4.76 -0.12
N ASP A 86 -15.43 -4.76 -1.34
CA ASP A 86 -16.24 -5.86 -1.87
C ASP A 86 -15.34 -6.78 -2.71
N LEU A 87 -15.40 -8.11 -2.49
CA LEU A 87 -14.60 -9.09 -3.23
C LEU A 87 -14.87 -9.04 -4.75
N ASP A 88 -16.12 -8.82 -5.14
CA ASP A 88 -16.53 -8.78 -6.54
C ASP A 88 -16.10 -7.50 -7.27
N ALA A 89 -15.72 -6.46 -6.51
CA ALA A 89 -15.31 -5.17 -7.08
C ALA A 89 -13.79 -5.09 -7.34
N ILE A 90 -13.04 -6.14 -7.01
CA ILE A 90 -11.58 -6.11 -6.94
C ILE A 90 -10.99 -7.29 -7.72
N SER A 91 -10.12 -6.94 -8.66
CA SER A 91 -9.28 -7.87 -9.38
C SER A 91 -7.82 -7.59 -9.03
N VAL A 92 -7.06 -8.62 -8.69
CA VAL A 92 -5.63 -8.47 -8.43
C VAL A 92 -4.85 -9.20 -9.49
N SER A 93 -3.88 -8.53 -10.10
CA SER A 93 -3.00 -9.14 -11.09
C SER A 93 -1.58 -9.19 -10.56
N LEU A 94 -0.90 -10.32 -10.78
CA LEU A 94 0.48 -10.52 -10.34
C LEU A 94 1.33 -11.09 -11.47
N VAL A 95 2.61 -10.73 -11.43
CA VAL A 95 3.66 -11.25 -12.30
C VAL A 95 4.89 -11.45 -11.41
N GLY A 96 5.57 -12.58 -11.57
CA GLY A 96 6.70 -12.94 -10.74
C GLY A 96 7.92 -13.36 -11.56
N PRO A 97 8.99 -13.78 -10.87
CA PRO A 97 10.24 -14.16 -11.51
C PRO A 97 10.07 -15.34 -12.47
N GLY A 98 10.80 -15.30 -13.58
CA GLY A 98 10.72 -16.31 -14.64
C GLY A 98 9.53 -16.15 -15.58
N ALA A 99 8.72 -15.10 -15.43
CA ALA A 99 7.68 -14.75 -16.40
C ALA A 99 8.25 -14.41 -17.79
N ASP A 100 9.52 -13.98 -17.86
CA ASP A 100 10.28 -13.63 -19.06
C ASP A 100 10.94 -14.83 -19.76
N ALA A 101 10.88 -16.01 -19.15
CA ALA A 101 11.51 -17.21 -19.71
C ALA A 101 10.86 -17.62 -21.05
N ASP A 102 11.70 -17.91 -22.04
CA ASP A 102 11.26 -18.41 -23.35
C ASP A 102 10.40 -19.67 -23.19
N LEU A 103 9.22 -19.67 -23.80
CA LEU A 103 8.23 -20.75 -23.78
C LEU A 103 8.81 -22.12 -24.14
N ASN A 104 9.91 -22.16 -24.90
CA ASN A 104 10.59 -23.39 -25.30
C ASN A 104 11.60 -23.92 -24.27
N THR A 105 11.90 -23.18 -23.22
CA THR A 105 12.91 -23.53 -22.21
C THR A 105 12.26 -24.15 -20.96
N ALA A 106 12.97 -25.06 -20.29
CA ALA A 106 12.50 -25.70 -19.06
C ALA A 106 12.14 -24.69 -17.94
N ALA A 107 12.84 -23.55 -17.90
CA ALA A 107 12.60 -22.44 -16.97
C ALA A 107 11.22 -21.78 -17.13
N ALA A 108 10.61 -21.83 -18.32
CA ALA A 108 9.26 -21.29 -18.55
C ALA A 108 8.14 -22.12 -17.92
N ARG A 109 8.44 -23.33 -17.43
CA ARG A 109 7.50 -24.17 -16.69
C ARG A 109 7.41 -23.80 -15.21
N SER A 110 8.45 -23.19 -14.65
CA SER A 110 8.51 -22.77 -13.24
C SER A 110 8.30 -21.26 -13.04
N GLY A 111 8.21 -20.49 -14.12
CA GLY A 111 8.03 -19.04 -14.05
C GLY A 111 6.64 -18.62 -13.59
N GLU A 112 6.59 -17.62 -12.72
CA GLU A 112 5.33 -17.02 -12.25
C GLU A 112 4.76 -16.06 -13.30
N LYS A 113 4.06 -16.65 -14.28
CA LYS A 113 3.43 -15.88 -15.37
C LYS A 113 2.32 -14.96 -14.85
N PHE A 114 2.02 -13.94 -15.65
CA PHE A 114 0.92 -13.02 -15.40
C PHE A 114 -0.39 -13.80 -15.17
N ARG A 115 -0.96 -13.66 -13.97
CA ARG A 115 -2.26 -14.24 -13.61
C ARG A 115 -3.11 -13.21 -12.87
N ILE A 116 -4.41 -13.37 -13.02
CA ILE A 116 -5.43 -12.55 -12.36
C ILE A 116 -6.09 -13.41 -11.29
N ILE A 117 -6.15 -12.88 -10.08
CA ILE A 117 -6.85 -13.45 -8.92
C ILE A 117 -8.12 -12.63 -8.71
N GLU A 118 -9.26 -13.32 -8.68
CA GLU A 118 -10.58 -12.73 -8.46
C GLU A 118 -11.43 -13.64 -7.55
N GLY A 119 -12.43 -13.04 -6.88
CA GLY A 119 -13.44 -13.78 -6.13
C GLY A 119 -12.89 -14.59 -4.95
N ASP A 120 -13.21 -15.88 -4.93
CA ASP A 120 -12.94 -16.75 -3.77
C ASP A 120 -11.46 -16.90 -3.42
N GLU A 121 -10.57 -16.77 -4.41
CA GLU A 121 -9.12 -16.83 -4.19
C GLU A 121 -8.58 -15.61 -3.42
N LEU A 122 -9.32 -14.49 -3.37
CA LEU A 122 -8.95 -13.29 -2.61
C LEU A 122 -9.38 -13.35 -1.14
N LYS A 123 -10.35 -14.20 -0.78
CA LYS A 123 -10.85 -14.36 0.59
C LYS A 123 -9.77 -14.45 1.67
N PRO A 124 -8.75 -15.34 1.57
CA PRO A 124 -7.75 -15.48 2.62
C PRO A 124 -6.89 -14.22 2.81
N TYR A 125 -6.76 -13.38 1.77
CA TYR A 125 -6.03 -12.13 1.84
C TYR A 125 -6.86 -11.02 2.49
N PHE A 126 -8.19 -11.03 2.31
CA PHE A 126 -9.10 -10.06 2.91
C PHE A 126 -9.18 -10.19 4.43
N ASP A 127 -9.22 -11.42 4.94
CA ASP A 127 -9.28 -11.68 6.39
C ASP A 127 -8.02 -11.21 7.12
N ARG A 128 -6.89 -11.09 6.39
CA ARG A 128 -5.61 -10.61 6.91
C ARG A 128 -5.48 -9.09 6.86
N ILE A 129 -6.38 -8.37 6.18
CA ILE A 129 -6.31 -6.91 6.07
C ILE A 129 -6.43 -6.29 7.47
N PRO A 130 -5.40 -5.56 7.95
CA PRO A 130 -5.46 -4.97 9.28
C PRO A 130 -6.60 -3.96 9.33
N THR A 131 -7.47 -4.04 10.34
CA THR A 131 -8.63 -3.15 10.50
C THR A 131 -8.22 -1.69 10.34
N ARG A 132 -9.06 -0.86 9.71
CA ARG A 132 -8.73 0.52 9.36
C ARG A 132 -8.31 1.28 10.62
N VAL A 133 -7.00 1.48 10.80
CA VAL A 133 -6.49 2.37 11.84
C VAL A 133 -6.78 3.77 11.34
N THR A 134 -7.81 4.40 11.92
CA THR A 134 -8.10 5.79 11.63
C THR A 134 -6.85 6.61 11.95
N ALA A 135 -6.48 7.55 11.08
CA ALA A 135 -5.38 8.48 11.37
C ALA A 135 -5.63 9.27 12.68
N GLY A 136 -6.88 9.33 13.16
CA GLY A 136 -7.23 9.79 14.51
C GLY A 136 -6.78 8.87 15.64
N SER A 137 -6.68 7.56 15.42
CA SER A 137 -6.17 6.58 16.40
C SER A 137 -4.64 6.60 16.49
N ALA A 138 -3.90 6.87 15.41
CA ALA A 138 -2.45 7.04 15.48
C ALA A 138 -2.06 8.37 16.16
N ALA A 139 -2.80 9.45 15.89
CA ALA A 139 -2.64 10.72 16.61
C ALA A 139 -3.07 10.62 18.08
N ALA A 140 -4.16 9.90 18.38
CA ALA A 140 -4.60 9.66 19.77
C ALA A 140 -3.67 8.70 20.53
N ALA A 141 -3.08 7.70 19.88
CA ALA A 141 -2.11 6.80 20.51
C ALA A 141 -0.76 7.51 20.79
N ALA A 142 -0.33 8.40 19.90
CA ALA A 142 0.84 9.26 20.14
C ALA A 142 0.57 10.31 21.23
N ALA A 143 -0.65 10.85 21.31
CA ALA A 143 -1.06 11.77 22.38
C ALA A 143 -1.20 11.07 23.74
N ALA A 144 -1.80 9.88 23.81
CA ALA A 144 -1.94 9.10 25.04
C ALA A 144 -0.60 8.62 25.62
N ALA A 145 0.39 8.34 24.76
CA ALA A 145 1.76 8.04 25.18
C ALA A 145 2.52 9.27 25.71
N THR A 146 2.06 10.49 25.37
CA THR A 146 2.66 11.75 25.84
C THR A 146 2.06 12.21 27.17
N GLU A 147 0.79 11.88 27.45
CA GLU A 147 0.12 12.25 28.70
C GLU A 147 0.48 11.34 29.90
N THR A 148 0.98 10.12 29.68
CA THR A 148 1.32 9.21 30.80
C THR A 148 2.66 9.53 31.49
N SER A 149 3.44 10.49 30.97
CA SER A 149 4.77 10.83 31.52
C SER A 149 4.86 12.18 32.22
N THR A 150 3.75 12.91 32.42
CA THR A 150 3.80 14.27 33.02
C THR A 150 3.13 14.40 34.39
N GLU A 151 2.51 13.36 34.94
CA GLU A 151 1.83 13.45 36.25
C GLU A 151 2.47 12.54 37.30
N ALA A 152 3.73 12.82 37.64
CA ALA A 152 4.37 12.28 38.86
C ALA A 152 5.50 13.18 39.38
N THR A 153 5.28 14.49 39.51
CA THR A 153 6.10 15.32 40.41
C THR A 153 5.33 16.57 40.88
N GLU A 154 4.29 16.41 41.70
CA GLU A 154 4.01 17.39 42.77
C GLU A 154 3.00 16.82 43.77
N SER A 155 3.47 16.48 44.97
CA SER A 155 2.76 16.54 46.28
C SER A 155 3.19 15.39 47.21
N ALA A 156 4.07 15.71 48.16
CA ALA A 156 4.09 15.11 49.50
C ALA A 156 5.14 15.82 50.37
N ASP A 157 4.70 16.92 50.99
CA ASP A 157 5.29 17.45 52.23
C ASP A 157 4.96 16.48 53.39
N PRO A 158 5.93 16.12 54.25
CA PRO A 158 5.59 15.64 55.59
C PRO A 158 6.22 16.56 56.64
N GLY A 159 5.39 17.42 57.22
CA GLY A 159 5.72 18.16 58.43
C GLY A 159 6.01 17.25 59.63
N THR A 160 6.90 17.71 60.50
CA THR A 160 7.06 17.45 61.96
C THR A 160 8.21 18.38 62.36
N GLY A 161 8.05 19.51 63.06
CA GLY A 161 7.51 19.70 64.41
C GLY A 161 8.65 20.24 65.30
N ASP A 162 8.32 21.19 66.19
CA ASP A 162 9.02 21.55 67.44
C ASP A 162 9.86 22.86 67.55
N MET A 163 9.26 23.81 68.31
CA MET A 163 9.76 24.63 69.44
C MET A 163 11.08 25.42 69.44
N GLN A 164 10.94 26.69 69.89
CA GLN A 164 11.85 27.51 70.74
C GLN A 164 13.22 27.89 70.11
N GLU A 165 13.73 29.13 70.12
CA GLU A 165 13.59 30.38 70.88
C GLU A 165 13.84 31.57 69.94
#